data_AF-Q468D7-F1
#
_entry.id   AF-Q468D7-F1
#
_cell.length_a   1.000
_cell.length_b   1.000
_cell.length_c   1.000
_cell.angle_alpha   90.00
_cell.angle_beta   90.00
_cell.angle_gamma   90.00
#
_symmetry.space_group_name_H-M   'P 1'
#
loop_
_entity.id
_entity.type
_entity.pdbx_description
1 polymer ?
#
loop_
_entity_poly.entity_id
_entity_poly.type
_entity_poly.pdbx_seq_one_letter_code
_entity_poly.pdbx_strand_id
1 'polypeptide(L)'
;MEYSYDLKGNDLYIGENQIHAYSLEENEIGNCTRCDSILMSLSYHKAGERTIIVTKCISCGAFYANIYDSKWNWVDEVQVSLLPIPIPISNQRIDDWKGLESIPMKKLEAVFSRGEIEALFSRAKDETPIRQYLYRARKKYKLFEEIFDLELAF
;
A
#
# COMPACT_ATOMS: atom_id res chain seq x y z
N MET A 1 2.56 -23.15 15.04
CA MET A 1 2.40 -23.01 13.58
C MET A 1 2.13 -21.54 13.34
N GLU A 2 2.94 -20.87 12.52
CA GLU A 2 2.80 -19.42 12.32
C GLU A 2 1.80 -19.14 11.21
N TYR A 3 0.91 -18.19 11.46
CA TYR A 3 -0.07 -17.70 10.51
C TYR A 3 0.28 -16.27 10.16
N SER A 4 0.48 -16.00 8.87
CA SER A 4 0.69 -14.65 8.37
C SER A 4 -0.25 -14.35 7.21
N TYR A 5 -0.50 -13.07 6.94
CA TYR A 5 -1.50 -12.65 5.95
C TYR A 5 -1.02 -11.46 5.13
N ASP A 6 -1.18 -11.56 3.81
CA ASP A 6 -0.97 -10.45 2.87
C ASP A 6 -2.28 -9.72 2.63
N LEU A 7 -2.37 -8.47 3.12
CA LEU A 7 -3.53 -7.60 2.89
C LEU A 7 -3.70 -7.19 1.43
N LYS A 8 -2.63 -7.21 0.63
CA LYS A 8 -2.68 -6.75 -0.78
C LYS A 8 -3.19 -7.85 -1.70
N GLY A 9 -2.65 -9.06 -1.55
CA GLY A 9 -3.08 -10.25 -2.29
C GLY A 9 -4.34 -10.93 -1.71
N ASN A 10 -4.70 -10.62 -0.47
CA ASN A 10 -5.67 -11.37 0.34
C ASN A 10 -5.26 -12.83 0.53
N ASP A 11 -3.97 -13.10 0.69
CA ASP A 11 -3.42 -14.45 0.82
C ASP A 11 -3.10 -14.79 2.27
N LEU A 12 -3.54 -15.98 2.70
CA LEU A 12 -3.19 -16.55 4.00
C LEU A 12 -1.99 -17.49 3.87
N TYR A 13 -1.01 -17.33 4.74
CA TYR A 13 0.18 -18.17 4.82
C TYR A 13 0.15 -18.98 6.11
N ILE A 14 0.29 -20.30 5.99
CA ILE A 14 0.38 -21.23 7.12
C ILE A 14 1.70 -21.99 6.98
N GLY A 15 2.72 -21.55 7.73
CA GLY A 15 4.10 -21.95 7.45
C GLY A 15 4.51 -21.52 6.03
N GLU A 16 4.89 -22.48 5.19
CA GLU A 16 5.29 -22.22 3.79
C GLU A 16 4.12 -22.28 2.79
N ASN A 17 2.92 -22.69 3.24
CA ASN A 17 1.78 -22.85 2.34
C ASN A 17 1.02 -21.53 2.18
N GLN A 18 0.99 -21.02 0.95
CA GLN A 18 0.12 -19.92 0.55
C GLN A 18 -1.27 -20.45 0.16
N ILE A 19 -2.31 -19.81 0.69
CA ILE A 19 -3.72 -20.14 0.44
C ILE A 19 -4.42 -18.86 0.00
N HIS A 20 -4.96 -18.90 -1.22
CA HIS A 20 -5.69 -17.76 -1.77
C HIS A 20 -7.11 -17.70 -1.22
N ALA A 21 -7.62 -16.48 -1.04
CA ALA A 21 -9.00 -16.27 -0.67
C ALA A 21 -9.95 -16.75 -1.78
N TYR A 22 -10.97 -17.53 -1.42
CA TYR A 22 -12.05 -17.89 -2.34
C TYR A 22 -13.26 -16.93 -2.23
N SER A 23 -13.34 -16.16 -1.15
CA SER A 23 -14.37 -15.14 -0.94
C SER A 23 -13.82 -14.00 -0.09
N LEU A 24 -14.32 -12.79 -0.34
CA LEU A 24 -14.01 -11.55 0.38
C LEU A 24 -15.28 -10.93 1.00
N GLU A 25 -16.31 -11.74 1.24
CA GLU A 25 -17.53 -11.24 1.89
C GLU A 25 -17.22 -10.71 3.30
N GLU A 26 -17.91 -9.64 3.68
CA GLU A 26 -17.81 -9.03 5.00
C GLU A 26 -18.98 -9.49 5.86
N ASN A 27 -18.69 -10.29 6.89
CA ASN A 27 -19.65 -10.83 7.83
C ASN A 27 -19.10 -10.69 9.25
N GLU A 28 -20.01 -10.57 10.21
CA GLU A 28 -19.67 -10.68 11.64
C GLU A 28 -19.39 -12.15 11.96
N ILE A 29 -18.17 -12.44 12.43
CA ILE A 29 -17.72 -13.82 12.70
C ILE A 29 -17.80 -14.15 14.19
N GLY A 30 -17.62 -13.16 15.05
CA GLY A 30 -17.66 -13.34 16.50
C GLY A 30 -17.05 -12.15 17.24
N ASN A 31 -16.57 -12.40 18.46
CA ASN A 31 -16.01 -11.38 19.33
C ASN A 31 -14.49 -11.54 19.45
N CYS A 32 -13.79 -10.41 19.48
CA CYS A 32 -12.35 -10.36 19.62
C CYS A 32 -11.92 -10.77 21.03
N THR A 33 -11.11 -11.82 21.14
CA THR A 33 -10.57 -12.31 22.41
C THR A 33 -9.77 -11.28 23.22
N ARG A 34 -9.30 -10.20 22.58
CA ARG A 34 -8.54 -9.12 23.24
C ARG A 34 -9.39 -7.99 23.81
N CYS A 35 -10.50 -7.63 23.18
CA CYS A 35 -11.27 -6.42 23.54
C CYS A 35 -12.79 -6.58 23.47
N ASP A 36 -13.27 -7.80 23.21
CA ASP A 36 -14.68 -8.20 23.13
C ASP A 36 -15.52 -7.46 22.07
N SER A 37 -14.89 -6.65 21.23
CA SER A 37 -15.53 -6.00 20.08
C SER A 37 -15.67 -6.97 18.90
N ILE A 38 -16.53 -6.63 17.94
CA ILE A 38 -16.85 -7.48 16.78
C ILE A 38 -15.60 -7.78 15.93
N LEU A 39 -15.49 -9.03 15.50
CA LEU A 39 -14.59 -9.51 14.45
C LEU A 39 -15.34 -9.53 13.13
N MET A 40 -14.89 -8.71 12.18
CA MET A 40 -15.38 -8.72 10.80
C MET A 40 -14.49 -9.60 9.93
N SER A 41 -15.08 -10.42 9.06
CA SER A 41 -14.32 -11.16 8.04
C SER A 41 -13.67 -10.21 7.03
N LEU A 42 -12.46 -10.59 6.63
CA LEU A 42 -11.72 -9.99 5.51
C LEU A 42 -11.68 -10.94 4.32
N SER A 43 -11.49 -12.23 4.59
CA SER A 43 -11.39 -13.24 3.55
C SER A 43 -11.63 -14.64 4.07
N TYR A 44 -12.05 -15.52 3.16
CA TYR A 44 -12.31 -16.93 3.41
C TYR A 44 -11.36 -17.81 2.60
N HIS A 45 -10.83 -18.83 3.26
CA HIS A 45 -9.78 -19.70 2.76
C HIS A 45 -10.14 -21.16 2.95
N LYS A 46 -9.70 -22.02 2.03
CA LYS A 46 -9.87 -23.47 2.13
C LYS A 46 -8.52 -24.15 2.36
N ALA A 47 -8.38 -24.83 3.49
CA ALA A 47 -7.16 -25.56 3.87
C ALA A 47 -7.52 -27.04 4.08
N GLY A 48 -7.48 -27.83 3.00
CA GLY A 48 -8.01 -29.19 3.00
C GLY A 48 -9.51 -29.21 3.29
N GLU A 49 -9.94 -29.94 4.31
CA GLU A 49 -11.35 -29.98 4.71
C GLU A 49 -11.79 -28.78 5.57
N ARG A 50 -10.83 -28.03 6.13
CA ARG A 50 -11.09 -26.89 7.01
C ARG A 50 -11.38 -25.63 6.22
N THR A 51 -12.24 -24.80 6.80
CA THR A 51 -12.47 -23.42 6.34
C THR A 51 -11.79 -22.49 7.32
N ILE A 52 -11.02 -21.53 6.82
CA ILE A 52 -10.32 -20.55 7.65
C ILE A 52 -10.80 -19.17 7.24
N ILE A 53 -11.25 -18.38 8.21
CA ILE A 53 -11.73 -17.03 7.98
C ILE A 53 -10.75 -16.08 8.63
N VAL A 54 -10.09 -15.26 7.81
CA VAL A 54 -9.25 -14.18 8.33
C VAL A 54 -10.17 -13.03 8.70
N THR A 55 -10.01 -12.53 9.91
CA THR A 55 -10.87 -11.51 10.51
C THR A 55 -10.04 -10.36 11.06
N LYS A 56 -10.66 -9.19 11.15
CA LYS A 56 -10.10 -8.01 11.81
C LYS A 56 -11.08 -7.50 12.86
N CYS A 57 -10.56 -7.22 14.05
CA CYS A 57 -11.33 -6.56 15.09
C CYS A 57 -11.56 -5.09 14.72
N ILE A 58 -12.82 -4.66 14.76
CA ILE A 58 -13.20 -3.28 14.41
C ILE A 58 -12.69 -2.24 15.41
N SER A 59 -12.40 -2.64 16.65
CA SER A 59 -11.94 -1.73 17.71
C SER A 59 -10.43 -1.70 17.86
N CYS A 60 -9.79 -2.84 18.16
CA CYS A 60 -8.34 -2.88 18.42
C CYS A 60 -7.48 -3.17 17.18
N GLY A 61 -8.11 -3.49 16.03
CA GLY A 61 -7.40 -3.77 14.78
C GLY A 61 -6.59 -5.07 14.77
N ALA A 62 -6.71 -5.93 15.79
CA ALA A 62 -6.06 -7.24 15.80
C ALA A 62 -6.65 -8.16 14.72
N PHE A 63 -5.80 -9.03 14.16
CA PHE A 63 -6.15 -9.97 13.11
C PHE A 63 -6.12 -11.40 13.64
N TYR A 64 -7.12 -12.19 13.25
CA TYR A 64 -7.24 -13.58 13.66
C TYR A 64 -7.68 -14.47 12.50
N ALA A 65 -7.22 -15.71 12.51
CA ALA A 65 -7.68 -16.80 11.67
C ALA A 65 -8.64 -17.65 12.50
N ASN A 66 -9.93 -17.58 12.16
CA ASN A 66 -10.98 -18.40 12.75
C ASN A 66 -11.13 -19.69 11.94
N ILE A 67 -10.89 -20.84 12.57
CA ILE A 67 -10.80 -22.15 11.92
C ILE A 67 -12.09 -22.92 12.18
N TYR A 68 -12.70 -23.42 11.11
CA TYR A 68 -13.90 -24.22 11.14
C TYR A 68 -13.67 -25.59 10.48
N ASP A 69 -14.37 -26.60 10.98
CA ASP A 69 -14.42 -27.91 10.33
C ASP A 69 -15.35 -27.90 9.09
N SER A 70 -15.46 -29.04 8.41
CA SER A 70 -16.30 -29.18 7.21
C SER A 70 -17.80 -29.04 7.49
N LYS A 71 -18.21 -29.07 8.76
CA LYS A 71 -19.59 -28.89 9.23
C LYS A 71 -19.82 -27.49 9.81
N TRP A 72 -18.89 -26.55 9.61
CA TRP A 72 -18.94 -25.19 10.15
C TRP A 72 -18.94 -25.11 11.68
N ASN A 73 -18.45 -26.13 12.38
CA ASN A 73 -18.18 -25.99 13.81
C ASN A 73 -16.87 -25.24 14.01
N TRP A 74 -16.86 -24.28 14.94
CA TRP A 74 -15.64 -23.59 15.34
C TRP A 74 -14.67 -24.58 15.99
N VAL A 75 -13.42 -24.55 15.56
CA VAL A 75 -12.36 -25.45 16.00
C VAL A 75 -11.31 -24.70 16.81
N ASP A 76 -10.86 -23.55 16.30
CA ASP A 76 -9.76 -22.79 16.90
C ASP A 76 -9.74 -21.33 16.42
N GLU A 77 -9.06 -20.47 17.16
CA GLU A 77 -8.74 -19.09 16.80
C GLU A 77 -7.23 -18.87 16.98
N VAL A 78 -6.57 -18.42 15.91
CA VAL A 78 -5.13 -18.14 15.93
C VAL A 78 -4.87 -16.69 15.56
N GLN A 79 -4.05 -15.98 16.33
CA GLN A 79 -3.63 -14.63 15.97
C GLN A 79 -2.77 -14.64 14.71
N VAL A 80 -3.04 -13.71 13.79
CA VAL A 80 -2.38 -13.62 12.49
C VAL A 80 -1.45 -12.42 12.46
N SER A 81 -0.21 -12.63 12.02
CA SER A 81 0.73 -11.53 11.74
C SER A 81 0.52 -11.00 10.31
N LEU A 82 0.66 -9.69 10.12
CA LEU A 82 0.60 -9.14 8.78
C LEU A 82 1.97 -9.26 8.12
N LEU A 83 1.99 -9.68 6.85
CA LEU A 83 3.18 -9.52 6.04
C LEU A 83 3.45 -8.01 5.85
N PRO A 84 4.72 -7.59 5.92
CA PRO A 84 5.06 -6.20 5.70
C PRO A 84 4.60 -5.79 4.31
N ILE A 85 3.71 -4.80 4.25
CA ILE A 85 3.33 -4.19 2.98
C ILE A 85 4.63 -3.59 2.41
N PRO A 86 5.04 -3.95 1.18
CA PRO A 86 6.15 -3.27 0.54
C PRO A 86 5.74 -1.82 0.36
N ILE A 87 6.27 -0.93 1.20
CA ILE A 87 6.25 0.50 0.90
C ILE A 87 7.04 0.62 -0.41
N PRO A 88 6.54 1.30 -1.45
CA PRO A 88 7.37 1.60 -2.60
C PRO A 88 8.50 2.52 -2.10
N ILE A 89 9.70 1.98 -1.82
CA ILE A 89 10.86 2.75 -1.35
C ILE A 89 11.53 3.50 -2.53
N SER A 90 10.95 3.48 -3.72
CA SER A 90 11.40 4.31 -4.83
C SER A 90 10.22 5.06 -5.39
N ASN A 91 10.08 6.32 -4.99
CA ASN A 91 9.46 7.30 -5.87
C ASN A 91 10.17 7.20 -7.21
N GLN A 92 9.42 7.27 -8.31
CA GLN A 92 10.04 7.23 -9.62
C GLN A 92 10.90 8.49 -9.74
N ARG A 93 12.22 8.29 -9.73
CA ARG A 93 13.18 9.37 -9.87
C ARG A 93 13.26 9.81 -11.31
N ILE A 94 13.09 11.11 -11.52
CA ILE A 94 13.10 11.77 -12.81
C ILE A 94 14.32 12.70 -12.82
N ASP A 95 15.35 12.28 -13.57
CA ASP A 95 16.63 12.99 -13.71
C ASP A 95 16.97 13.30 -15.18
N ASP A 96 16.09 12.98 -16.12
CA ASP A 96 16.26 13.23 -17.55
C ASP A 96 15.11 14.02 -18.19
N TRP A 97 15.38 14.62 -19.35
CA TRP A 97 14.39 15.37 -20.13
C TRP A 97 13.14 14.55 -20.44
N LYS A 98 13.31 13.28 -20.83
CA LYS A 98 12.18 12.44 -21.28
C LYS A 98 11.23 12.12 -20.14
N GLY A 99 11.77 11.82 -18.96
CA GLY A 99 10.98 11.63 -17.74
C GLY A 99 10.24 12.90 -17.36
N LEU A 100 10.89 14.07 -17.43
CA LEU A 100 10.24 15.36 -17.15
C LEU A 100 9.11 15.67 -18.13
N GLU A 101 9.30 15.40 -19.42
CA GLU A 101 8.29 15.60 -20.48
C GLU A 101 7.09 14.63 -20.34
N SER A 102 7.31 13.46 -19.75
CA SER A 102 6.24 12.50 -19.48
C SER A 102 5.27 12.92 -18.36
N ILE A 103 5.68 13.90 -17.53
CA ILE A 103 4.84 14.41 -16.45
C ILE A 103 3.71 15.26 -17.04
N PRO A 104 2.42 14.96 -16.75
CA PRO A 104 1.32 15.81 -17.20
C PRO A 104 1.51 17.26 -16.73
N MET A 105 1.44 18.22 -17.66
CA MET A 105 1.71 19.65 -17.38
C MET A 105 0.91 20.18 -16.17
N LYS A 106 -0.35 19.74 -16.01
CA LYS A 106 -1.19 20.11 -14.86
C LYS A 106 -0.59 19.75 -13.50
N LYS A 107 0.19 18.66 -13.39
CA LYS A 107 0.90 18.30 -12.16
C LYS A 107 2.01 19.30 -11.86
N LEU A 108 2.76 19.71 -12.89
CA LEU A 108 3.82 20.70 -12.76
C LEU A 108 3.24 22.07 -12.36
N GLU A 109 2.18 22.52 -13.03
CA GLU A 109 1.51 23.80 -12.75
C GLU A 109 0.89 23.88 -11.36
N ALA A 110 0.55 22.74 -10.74
CA ALA A 110 0.03 22.70 -9.38
C ALA A 110 1.07 23.10 -8.31
N VAL A 111 2.37 22.98 -8.61
CA VAL A 111 3.45 23.22 -7.64
C VAL A 111 4.39 24.33 -8.12
N PHE A 112 4.69 24.36 -9.41
CA PHE A 112 5.65 25.25 -10.02
C PHE A 112 4.96 26.37 -10.82
N SER A 113 5.52 27.57 -10.73
CA SER A 113 5.21 28.68 -11.61
C SER A 113 5.79 28.45 -13.00
N ARG A 114 5.26 29.15 -14.00
CA ARG A 114 5.75 29.07 -15.39
C ARG A 114 7.27 29.24 -15.52
N GLY A 115 7.85 30.25 -14.88
CA GLY A 115 9.30 30.48 -14.96
C GLY A 115 10.14 29.39 -14.28
N GLU A 116 9.60 28.73 -13.24
CA GLU A 116 10.22 27.56 -12.62
C GLU A 116 10.16 26.35 -13.54
N ILE A 117 9.01 26.09 -14.20
CA ILE A 117 8.85 25.02 -15.19
C ILE A 117 9.84 25.21 -16.34
N GLU A 118 9.91 26.41 -16.92
CA GLU A 118 10.86 26.73 -18.00
C GLU A 118 12.31 26.48 -17.58
N ALA A 119 12.67 26.82 -16.33
CA ALA A 119 14.00 26.56 -15.79
C ALA A 119 14.29 25.07 -15.56
N LEU A 120 13.30 24.27 -15.14
CA LEU A 120 13.43 22.81 -15.03
C LEU A 120 13.68 22.17 -16.39
N PHE A 121 12.88 22.56 -17.39
CA PHE A 121 12.99 22.08 -18.77
C PHE A 121 14.34 22.46 -19.39
N SER A 122 14.80 23.70 -19.18
CA SER A 122 16.13 24.14 -19.64
C SER A 122 17.25 23.32 -18.99
N ARG A 123 17.17 23.10 -17.67
CA ARG A 123 18.17 22.32 -16.92
C ARG A 123 18.22 20.86 -17.36
N ALA A 124 17.06 20.25 -17.62
CA ALA A 124 16.93 18.87 -18.07
C ALA A 124 17.44 18.64 -19.50
N LYS A 125 17.46 19.70 -20.33
CA LYS A 125 18.01 19.70 -21.70
C LYS A 125 19.50 20.05 -21.76
N ASP A 126 20.17 20.20 -20.61
CA ASP A 126 21.53 20.75 -20.51
C ASP A 126 21.70 22.16 -21.12
N GLU A 127 20.59 22.91 -21.20
CA GLU A 127 20.60 24.34 -21.56
C GLU A 127 20.87 25.20 -20.31
N THR A 128 21.12 26.50 -20.48
CA THR A 128 21.42 27.40 -19.35
C THR A 128 20.13 27.97 -18.74
N PRO A 129 19.68 27.52 -17.56
CA PRO A 129 18.45 28.02 -16.93
C PRO A 129 18.69 29.38 -16.25
N ILE A 130 17.60 30.14 -16.07
CA ILE A 130 17.60 31.28 -15.15
C ILE A 130 17.77 30.75 -13.72
N ARG A 131 18.95 30.96 -13.14
CA ARG A 131 19.36 30.39 -11.84
C ARG A 131 18.36 30.67 -10.72
N GLN A 132 17.77 31.86 -10.69
CA GLN A 132 16.80 32.24 -9.67
C GLN A 132 15.55 31.36 -9.71
N TYR A 133 15.04 31.04 -10.90
CA TYR A 133 13.87 30.18 -11.05
C TYR A 133 14.20 28.72 -10.75
N LEU A 134 15.34 28.21 -11.21
CA LEU A 134 15.77 26.84 -10.86
C LEU A 134 15.92 26.67 -9.34
N TYR A 135 16.52 27.64 -8.65
CA TYR A 135 16.67 27.60 -7.20
C TYR A 135 15.33 27.59 -6.46
N ARG A 136 14.36 28.38 -6.94
CA ARG A 136 12.99 28.38 -6.39
C ARG A 136 12.27 27.05 -6.65
N ALA A 137 12.43 26.48 -7.85
CA ALA A 137 11.87 25.18 -8.20
C ALA A 137 12.40 24.07 -7.28
N ARG A 138 13.73 23.99 -7.08
CA ARG A 138 14.37 22.97 -6.21
C ARG A 138 13.84 22.96 -4.78
N LYS A 139 13.46 24.12 -4.24
CA LYS A 139 12.85 24.21 -2.89
C LYS A 139 11.49 23.51 -2.80
N LYS A 140 10.82 23.26 -3.93
CA LYS A 140 9.50 22.64 -4.01
C LYS A 140 9.54 21.17 -4.42
N TYR A 141 10.72 20.59 -4.68
CA TYR A 141 10.83 19.18 -5.09
C TYR A 141 10.23 18.24 -4.06
N LYS A 142 10.54 18.45 -2.77
CA LYS A 142 9.96 17.64 -1.70
C LYS A 142 8.43 17.70 -1.66
N LEU A 143 7.86 18.89 -1.86
CA LEU A 143 6.41 19.06 -1.92
C LEU A 143 5.82 18.36 -3.15
N PHE A 144 6.49 18.43 -4.30
CA PHE A 144 6.08 17.74 -5.51
C PHE A 144 6.11 16.21 -5.33
N GLU A 145 7.16 15.70 -4.69
CA GLU A 145 7.33 14.29 -4.34
C GLU A 145 6.23 13.82 -3.39
N GLU A 146 5.94 14.58 -2.33
CA GLU A 146 4.87 14.26 -1.36
C GLU A 146 3.46 14.24 -1.99
N ILE A 147 3.21 15.02 -3.04
CA ILE A 147 1.89 15.10 -3.69
C ILE A 147 1.73 14.06 -4.79
N PHE A 148 2.80 13.71 -5.50
CA PHE A 148 2.72 12.92 -6.75
C PHE A 148 3.54 11.64 -6.76
N ASP A 149 4.27 11.32 -5.68
CA ASP A 149 5.17 10.16 -5.56
C ASP A 149 6.25 10.12 -6.66
N LEU A 150 6.73 11.32 -7.08
CA LEU A 150 7.75 11.51 -8.12
C LEU A 150 8.90 12.38 -7.58
N GLU A 151 10.14 11.87 -7.61
CA GLU A 151 11.33 12.63 -7.20
C GLU A 151 11.94 13.35 -8.40
N LEU A 152 12.08 14.67 -8.35
CA LEU A 152 12.80 15.45 -9.37
C LEU A 152 14.28 15.63 -8.97
N ALA A 153 15.22 15.36 -9.87
CA ALA A 153 16.65 15.40 -9.58
C ALA A 153 17.49 16.24 -10.58
N PHE A 154 17.00 17.44 -10.91
CA PHE A 154 17.61 18.40 -11.86
C PHE A 154 18.41 19.53 -11.21
#